data_AF-A0A261AMC9-F1
#
_entry.id   AF-A0A261AMC9-F1
#
_cell.length_a   1.000
_cell.length_b   1.000
_cell.length_c   1.000
_cell.angle_alpha   90.00
_cell.angle_beta   90.00
_cell.angle_gamma   90.00
#
_symmetry.space_group_name_H-M   'P 1'
#
loop_
_entity.id
_entity.type
_entity.pdbx_description
1 polymer ?
#
loop_
_entity_poly.entity_id
_entity_poly.type
_entity_poly.pdbx_seq_one_letter_code
_entity_poly.pdbx_strand_id
1 'polypeptide(L)'
;MNANDVKNEFEKELAQLQLNGMMRLQDQDKKYQDELKEMERAHEKEMNHLRGQHLKSQMEVMQYEQKRAEIKWKHETELKKLEEEKEKEERLLREKNMKLLKESSRESHKLDKKKSKQLQEMLNQGMALRSNIERREERKSSGNVILETRNKWNSVKEIYDLVKMVYFMRNSNESFTLDEITDILEHIKRLMNKKEELDNHLMVVKGVLGKWKQTASEEQFEKVQVRVSIIPTTQISRFSV
;
A
#
# COMPACT_ATOMS: atom_id res chain seq x y z
N MET A 1 12.02 3.21 -153.65
CA MET A 1 12.69 3.01 -152.36
C MET A 1 13.38 1.65 -152.39
N ASN A 2 14.68 1.56 -152.11
CA ASN A 2 15.46 0.31 -152.19
C ASN A 2 15.32 -0.49 -150.88
N ALA A 3 15.18 -1.81 -150.94
CA ALA A 3 14.89 -2.64 -149.76
C ALA A 3 15.99 -2.56 -148.68
N ASN A 4 17.24 -2.30 -149.08
CA ASN A 4 18.37 -2.10 -148.18
C ASN A 4 18.31 -0.77 -147.42
N ASP A 5 17.72 0.29 -148.00
CA ASP A 5 17.60 1.59 -147.34
C ASP A 5 16.56 1.52 -146.22
N VAL A 6 15.43 0.84 -146.48
CA VAL A 6 14.35 0.60 -145.51
C VAL A 6 14.84 -0.25 -144.33
N LYS A 7 15.64 -1.29 -144.59
CA LYS A 7 16.24 -2.13 -143.54
C LYS A 7 17.17 -1.32 -142.63
N ASN A 8 18.00 -0.45 -143.19
CA ASN A 8 18.91 0.40 -142.43
C ASN A 8 18.17 1.45 -141.58
N GLU A 9 17.04 1.99 -142.07
CA GLU A 9 16.17 2.87 -141.27
C GLU A 9 15.53 2.13 -140.10
N PHE A 10 15.00 0.92 -140.33
CA PHE A 10 14.45 0.09 -139.25
C PHE A 10 15.51 -0.31 -138.21
N GLU A 11 16.75 -0.63 -138.61
CA GLU A 11 17.83 -0.92 -137.67
C GLU A 11 18.22 0.30 -136.84
N LYS A 12 18.22 1.50 -137.42
CA LYS A 12 18.44 2.77 -136.69
C LYS A 12 17.30 3.07 -135.71
N GLU A 13 16.05 2.90 -136.12
CA GLU A 13 14.90 3.08 -135.24
C GLU A 13 14.90 2.08 -134.08
N LEU A 14 15.23 0.82 -134.35
CA LEU A 14 15.35 -0.21 -133.32
C LEU A 14 16.48 0.11 -132.33
N ALA A 15 17.65 0.52 -132.82
CA ALA A 15 18.76 0.95 -131.97
C ALA A 15 18.40 2.18 -131.13
N GLN A 16 17.66 3.14 -131.70
CA GLN A 16 17.21 4.33 -130.99
C GLN A 16 16.13 4.02 -129.94
N LEU A 17 15.22 3.08 -130.23
CA LEU A 17 14.25 2.57 -129.26
C LEU A 17 14.94 1.82 -128.11
N GLN A 18 15.95 1.00 -128.40
CA GLN A 18 16.75 0.31 -127.40
C GLN A 18 17.53 1.29 -126.51
N LEU A 19 18.16 2.31 -127.11
CA LEU A 19 18.87 3.36 -126.38
C LEU A 19 17.91 4.17 -125.48
N ASN A 20 16.76 4.57 -126.00
CA ASN A 20 15.74 5.29 -125.23
C ASN A 20 15.18 4.42 -124.09
N GLY A 21 15.00 3.12 -124.32
CA GLY A 21 14.61 2.16 -123.28
C GLY A 21 15.66 2.04 -122.18
N MET A 22 16.94 1.90 -122.55
CA MET A 22 18.06 1.84 -121.61
C MET A 22 18.21 3.13 -120.79
N MET A 23 18.09 4.31 -121.41
CA MET A 23 18.18 5.59 -120.70
C MET A 23 17.03 5.74 -119.68
N ARG A 24 15.79 5.39 -120.05
CA ARG A 24 14.66 5.44 -119.11
C ARG A 24 14.82 4.50 -117.92
N LEU A 25 15.36 3.29 -118.17
CA LEU A 25 15.65 2.34 -117.09
C LEU A 25 16.75 2.88 -116.17
N GLN A 26 17.79 3.51 -116.71
CA GLN A 26 18.83 4.15 -115.89
C GLN A 26 18.28 5.33 -115.07
N ASP A 27 17.40 6.16 -115.64
CA ASP A 27 16.76 7.26 -114.92
C ASP A 27 15.84 6.75 -113.80
N GLN A 28 15.09 5.67 -114.05
CA GLN A 28 14.26 5.03 -113.03
C GLN A 28 15.12 4.41 -111.92
N ASP A 29 16.18 3.68 -112.26
CA ASP A 29 17.09 3.09 -111.28
C ASP A 29 17.76 4.17 -110.42
N LYS A 30 18.19 5.28 -111.04
CA LYS A 30 18.72 6.43 -110.31
C LYS A 30 17.70 7.03 -109.34
N LYS A 31 16.44 7.20 -109.76
CA LYS A 31 15.36 7.68 -108.87
C LYS A 31 15.15 6.75 -107.68
N TYR A 32 15.05 5.43 -107.92
CA TYR A 32 14.90 4.47 -106.84
C TYR A 32 16.11 4.47 -105.90
N GLN A 33 17.32 4.60 -106.41
CA GLN A 33 18.52 4.73 -105.58
C GLN A 33 18.51 6.00 -104.73
N ASP A 34 18.03 7.13 -105.27
CA ASP A 34 17.94 8.38 -104.53
C ASP A 34 16.84 8.32 -103.46
N GLU A 35 15.68 7.73 -103.76
CA GLU A 35 14.60 7.48 -102.79
C GLU A 35 15.03 6.53 -101.67
N LEU A 36 15.76 5.46 -101.99
CA LEU A 36 16.32 4.54 -101.00
C LEU A 36 17.31 5.27 -100.07
N LYS A 37 18.22 6.08 -100.61
CA LYS A 37 19.16 6.87 -99.79
C LYS A 37 18.44 7.87 -98.91
N GLU A 38 17.37 8.49 -99.38
CA GLU A 38 16.58 9.42 -98.57
C GLU A 38 15.87 8.70 -97.43
N MET A 39 15.25 7.55 -97.71
CA MET A 39 14.62 6.70 -96.70
C MET A 39 15.63 6.20 -95.66
N GLU A 40 16.80 5.73 -96.09
CA GLU A 40 17.87 5.29 -95.19
C GLU A 40 18.32 6.41 -94.26
N ARG A 41 18.52 7.62 -94.78
CA ARG A 41 18.88 8.80 -93.96
C ARG A 41 17.76 9.20 -93.00
N ALA A 42 16.50 9.12 -93.43
CA ALA A 42 15.35 9.43 -92.57
C ALA A 42 15.25 8.41 -91.43
N HIS A 43 15.36 7.13 -91.75
CA HIS A 43 15.36 6.04 -90.78
C HIS A 43 16.54 6.14 -89.80
N GLU A 44 17.76 6.45 -90.29
CA GLU A 44 18.91 6.67 -89.41
C GLU A 44 18.68 7.83 -88.43
N LYS A 45 18.12 8.95 -88.91
CA LYS A 45 17.77 10.08 -88.05
C LYS A 45 16.73 9.71 -86.99
N GLU A 46 15.68 8.99 -87.37
CA GLU A 46 14.64 8.52 -86.45
C GLU A 46 15.21 7.55 -85.41
N MET A 47 16.02 6.59 -85.83
CA MET A 47 16.67 5.63 -84.93
C MET A 47 17.62 6.33 -83.95
N ASN A 48 18.38 7.34 -84.41
CA ASN A 48 19.23 8.14 -83.54
C ASN A 48 18.40 8.98 -82.55
N HIS A 49 17.27 9.53 -82.99
CA HIS A 49 16.35 10.27 -82.12
C HIS A 49 15.77 9.37 -81.02
N LEU A 50 15.24 8.20 -81.39
CA LEU A 50 14.66 7.23 -80.46
C LEU A 50 15.70 6.71 -79.46
N ARG A 51 16.93 6.43 -79.90
CA ARG A 51 18.05 6.07 -79.00
C ARG A 51 18.36 7.19 -78.01
N GLY A 52 18.37 8.44 -78.49
CA GLY A 52 18.59 9.62 -77.65
C GLY A 52 17.48 9.80 -76.60
N GLN A 53 16.22 9.61 -76.98
CA GLN A 53 15.10 9.63 -76.03
C GLN A 53 15.19 8.50 -75.01
N HIS A 54 15.46 7.27 -75.47
CA HIS A 54 15.59 6.11 -74.59
C HIS A 54 16.69 6.31 -73.55
N LEU A 55 17.85 6.84 -73.96
CA LEU A 55 18.96 7.13 -73.04
C LEU A 55 18.56 8.19 -72.00
N LYS A 56 17.86 9.25 -72.41
CA LYS A 56 17.36 10.28 -71.48
C LYS A 56 16.40 9.70 -70.44
N SER A 57 15.42 8.91 -70.88
CA SER A 57 14.46 8.27 -69.97
C SER A 57 15.14 7.30 -69.01
N GLN A 58 16.13 6.51 -69.47
CA GLN A 58 16.91 5.65 -68.59
C GLN A 58 17.69 6.45 -67.54
N MET A 59 18.31 7.56 -67.93
CA MET A 59 19.02 8.43 -66.99
C MET A 59 18.08 9.05 -65.95
N GLU A 60 16.89 9.49 -66.34
CA GLU A 60 15.88 10.02 -65.40
C GLU A 60 15.45 8.96 -64.40
N VAL A 61 15.12 7.74 -64.85
CA VAL A 61 14.75 6.62 -63.97
C VAL A 61 15.87 6.34 -62.96
N MET A 62 17.12 6.25 -63.42
CA MET A 62 18.27 6.01 -62.53
C MET A 62 18.44 7.13 -61.48
N GLN A 63 18.24 8.39 -61.86
CA GLN A 63 18.28 9.51 -60.92
C GLN A 63 17.15 9.44 -59.87
N TYR A 64 15.94 9.07 -60.29
CA TYR A 64 14.82 8.89 -59.36
C TYR A 64 15.06 7.73 -58.41
N GLU A 65 15.59 6.60 -58.90
CA GLU A 65 15.93 5.45 -58.08
C GLU A 65 17.03 5.79 -57.07
N GLN A 66 18.07 6.53 -57.49
CA GLN A 66 19.12 6.99 -56.60
C GLN A 66 18.58 7.90 -55.49
N LYS A 67 17.75 8.90 -55.84
CA LYS A 67 17.12 9.79 -54.85
C LYS A 67 16.21 9.03 -53.90
N ARG A 68 15.44 8.06 -54.42
CA ARG A 68 14.57 7.20 -53.61
C ARG A 68 15.37 6.35 -52.62
N ALA A 69 16.49 5.77 -53.06
CA ALA A 69 17.38 5.01 -52.20
C ALA A 69 18.01 5.89 -51.11
N GLU A 70 18.43 7.11 -51.45
CA GLU A 70 18.98 8.06 -50.49
C GLU A 70 17.95 8.49 -49.43
N ILE A 71 16.73 8.81 -49.85
CA ILE A 71 15.63 9.15 -48.93
C ILE A 71 15.32 7.97 -48.02
N LYS A 72 15.22 6.76 -48.58
CA LYS A 72 14.96 5.53 -47.81
C LYS A 72 16.05 5.32 -46.76
N TRP A 73 17.32 5.44 -47.14
CA TRP A 73 18.44 5.30 -46.22
C TRP A 73 18.42 6.35 -45.10
N LYS A 74 18.07 7.61 -45.41
CA LYS A 74 17.91 8.67 -44.40
C LYS A 74 16.80 8.33 -43.40
N HIS A 75 15.63 7.91 -43.88
CA HIS A 75 14.53 7.52 -43.01
C HIS A 75 14.86 6.30 -42.14
N GLU A 76 15.51 5.28 -42.70
CA GLU A 76 15.94 4.11 -41.93
C GLU A 76 16.95 4.48 -40.83
N THR A 77 17.88 5.40 -41.16
CA THR A 77 18.87 5.89 -40.19
C THR A 77 18.22 6.72 -39.09
N GLU A 78 17.26 7.58 -39.42
CA GLU A 78 16.52 8.39 -38.46
C GLU A 78 15.64 7.54 -37.54
N LEU A 79 14.92 6.56 -38.10
CA LEU A 79 14.13 5.60 -37.32
C LEU A 79 15.01 4.84 -36.32
N LYS A 80 16.18 4.36 -36.76
CA LYS A 80 17.11 3.66 -35.87
C LYS A 80 17.58 4.54 -34.72
N LYS A 81 17.89 5.82 -34.97
CA LYS A 81 18.27 6.77 -33.91
C LYS A 81 17.14 6.97 -32.90
N LEU A 82 15.91 7.16 -33.38
CA LEU A 82 14.73 7.33 -32.53
C LEU A 82 14.45 6.08 -31.68
N GLU A 83 14.62 4.89 -32.25
CA GLU A 83 14.48 3.63 -31.52
C GLU A 83 15.55 3.50 -30.42
N GLU A 84 16.81 3.83 -30.72
CA GLU A 84 17.90 3.82 -29.75
C GLU A 84 17.70 4.84 -28.61
N GLU A 85 17.21 6.05 -28.92
CA GLU A 85 16.87 7.08 -27.93
C GLU A 85 15.72 6.63 -27.04
N LYS A 86 14.64 6.12 -27.63
CA LYS A 86 13.50 5.58 -26.90
C LYS A 86 13.93 4.45 -25.95
N GLU A 87 14.78 3.53 -26.40
CA GLU A 87 15.25 2.42 -25.56
C GLU A 87 16.09 2.94 -24.38
N LYS A 88 16.94 3.95 -24.60
CA LYS A 88 17.72 4.59 -23.53
C LYS A 88 16.81 5.28 -22.52
N GLU A 89 15.83 6.04 -22.96
CA GLU A 89 14.87 6.72 -22.09
C GLU A 89 14.04 5.71 -21.28
N GLU A 90 13.55 4.65 -21.92
CA GLU A 90 12.79 3.61 -21.24
C GLU A 90 13.64 2.90 -20.17
N ARG A 91 14.91 2.61 -20.47
CA ARG A 91 15.84 2.01 -19.52
C ARG A 91 16.08 2.93 -18.31
N LEU A 92 16.30 4.23 -18.54
CA LEU A 92 16.46 5.23 -17.48
C LEU A 92 15.21 5.34 -16.61
N LEU A 93 14.02 5.33 -17.23
CA LEU A 93 12.74 5.36 -16.50
C LEU A 93 12.54 4.11 -15.65
N ARG A 94 12.83 2.93 -16.19
CA ARG A 94 12.77 1.66 -15.43
C ARG A 94 13.73 1.68 -14.25
N GLU A 95 14.95 2.16 -14.42
CA GLU A 95 15.93 2.27 -13.34
C GLU A 95 15.47 3.27 -12.26
N LYS A 96 14.99 4.45 -12.67
CA LYS A 96 14.47 5.47 -11.75
C LYS A 96 13.26 4.96 -10.95
N ASN A 97 12.31 4.31 -11.63
CA ASN A 97 11.14 3.71 -10.99
C ASN A 97 11.54 2.62 -9.99
N MET A 98 12.51 1.78 -10.33
CA MET A 98 13.00 0.74 -9.43
C MET A 98 13.70 1.32 -8.19
N LYS A 99 14.47 2.41 -8.33
CA LYS A 99 15.08 3.11 -7.20
C LYS A 99 14.01 3.69 -6.27
N LEU A 100 13.04 4.41 -6.83
CA LEU A 100 11.94 5.01 -6.07
C LEU A 100 11.09 3.94 -5.35
N LEU A 101 10.81 2.82 -6.01
CA LEU A 101 10.07 1.72 -5.41
C LEU A 101 10.84 1.15 -4.19
N LYS A 102 12.14 0.89 -4.34
CA LYS A 102 12.97 0.37 -3.25
C LYS A 102 13.06 1.35 -2.07
N GLU A 103 13.17 2.65 -2.35
CA GLU A 103 13.19 3.69 -1.31
C GLU A 103 11.85 3.79 -0.58
N SER A 104 10.75 3.86 -1.32
CA SER A 104 9.40 3.86 -0.76
C SER A 104 9.12 2.63 0.10
N SER A 105 9.48 1.42 -0.37
CA SER A 105 9.32 0.20 0.43
C SER A 105 10.14 0.21 1.72
N ARG A 106 11.36 0.76 1.68
CA ARG A 106 12.21 0.90 2.88
C ARG A 106 11.62 1.88 3.88
N GLU A 107 11.10 3.01 3.43
CA GLU A 107 10.47 4.01 4.30
C GLU A 107 9.19 3.47 4.93
N SER A 108 8.33 2.83 4.14
CA SER A 108 7.12 2.19 4.63
C SER A 108 7.44 1.17 5.73
N HIS A 109 8.41 0.29 5.49
CA HIS A 109 8.81 -0.71 6.48
C HIS A 109 9.42 -0.12 7.76
N LYS A 110 10.14 1.01 7.67
CA LYS A 110 10.63 1.75 8.85
C LYS A 110 9.48 2.34 9.65
N LEU A 111 8.49 2.93 8.99
CA LEU A 111 7.29 3.50 9.62
C LEU A 111 6.47 2.41 10.32
N ASP A 112 6.25 1.27 9.66
CA ASP A 112 5.53 0.14 10.23
C ASP A 112 6.21 -0.39 11.50
N LYS A 113 7.54 -0.54 11.48
CA LYS A 113 8.31 -0.95 12.66
C LYS A 113 8.18 0.06 13.81
N LYS A 114 8.26 1.36 13.52
CA LYS A 114 8.10 2.42 14.53
C LYS A 114 6.70 2.40 15.12
N LYS A 115 5.66 2.30 14.28
CA LYS A 115 4.26 2.25 14.70
C LYS A 115 3.97 1.00 15.53
N SER A 116 4.48 -0.15 15.11
CA SER A 116 4.37 -1.41 15.86
C SER A 116 4.99 -1.30 17.25
N LYS A 117 6.21 -0.74 17.36
CA LYS A 117 6.85 -0.50 18.65
C LYS A 117 6.02 0.41 19.56
N GLN A 118 5.51 1.53 19.02
CA GLN A 118 4.65 2.45 19.78
C GLN A 118 3.34 1.78 20.25
N LEU A 119 2.70 0.99 19.38
CA LEU A 119 1.50 0.24 19.75
C LEU A 119 1.78 -0.77 20.87
N GLN A 120 2.92 -1.46 20.81
CA GLN A 120 3.32 -2.39 21.86
C GLN A 120 3.59 -1.69 23.20
N GLU A 121 4.26 -0.52 23.18
CA GLU A 121 4.49 0.29 24.37
C GLU A 121 3.17 0.77 24.99
N MET A 122 2.23 1.27 24.18
CA MET A 122 0.91 1.66 24.65
C MET A 122 0.11 0.48 25.21
N LEU A 123 0.20 -0.71 24.59
CA LEU A 123 -0.45 -1.92 25.09
C LEU A 123 0.11 -2.29 26.48
N ASN A 124 1.43 -2.30 26.64
CA ASN A 124 2.08 -2.60 27.91
C ASN A 124 1.68 -1.59 29.00
N GLN A 125 1.65 -0.30 28.67
CA GLN A 125 1.17 0.75 29.58
C GLN A 125 -0.32 0.57 29.93
N GLY A 126 -1.16 0.24 28.95
CA GLY A 126 -2.58 -0.03 29.16
C GLY A 126 -2.84 -1.23 30.09
N MET A 127 -2.07 -2.31 29.95
CA MET A 127 -2.14 -3.46 30.85
C MET A 127 -1.71 -3.10 32.28
N ALA A 128 -0.62 -2.35 32.44
CA ALA A 128 -0.16 -1.88 33.74
C ALA A 128 -1.18 -0.97 34.43
N LEU A 129 -1.80 -0.04 33.68
CA LEU A 129 -2.86 0.83 34.19
C LEU A 129 -4.09 0.03 34.62
N ARG A 130 -4.53 -0.95 33.82
CA ARG A 130 -5.65 -1.83 34.17
C ARG A 130 -5.41 -2.58 35.47
N SER A 131 -4.24 -3.21 35.62
CA SER A 131 -3.84 -3.89 36.86
C SER A 131 -3.82 -2.95 38.07
N ASN A 132 -3.39 -1.69 37.88
CA ASN A 132 -3.41 -0.69 38.95
C ASN A 132 -4.84 -0.25 39.33
N ILE A 133 -5.75 -0.16 38.36
CA ILE A 133 -7.17 0.14 38.60
C ILE A 133 -7.81 -0.99 39.40
N GLU A 134 -7.64 -2.25 38.97
CA GLU A 134 -8.14 -3.44 39.67
C GLU A 134 -7.65 -3.46 41.13
N ARG A 135 -6.34 -3.30 41.36
CA ARG A 135 -5.77 -3.19 42.71
C ARG A 135 -6.31 -2.02 43.52
N ARG A 136 -6.70 -0.91 42.88
CA ARG A 136 -7.31 0.24 43.58
C ARG A 136 -8.76 -0.04 43.97
N GLU A 137 -9.52 -0.73 43.12
CA GLU A 137 -10.90 -1.13 43.40
C GLU A 137 -10.96 -2.17 44.50
N GLU A 138 -10.08 -3.18 44.47
CA GLU A 138 -9.90 -4.13 45.56
C GLU A 138 -9.57 -3.42 46.87
N ARG A 139 -8.68 -2.40 46.82
CA ARG A 139 -8.34 -1.63 48.00
C ARG A 139 -9.53 -0.86 48.58
N LYS A 140 -10.35 -0.24 47.73
CA LYS A 140 -11.58 0.48 48.14
C LYS A 140 -12.59 -0.48 48.76
N SER A 141 -12.87 -1.60 48.11
CA SER A 141 -13.80 -2.62 48.60
C SER A 141 -13.39 -3.14 49.98
N SER A 142 -12.11 -3.50 50.13
CA SER A 142 -11.53 -3.95 51.40
C SER A 142 -11.58 -2.87 52.49
N GLY A 143 -11.34 -1.60 52.13
CA GLY A 143 -11.44 -0.47 53.05
C GLY A 143 -12.85 -0.29 53.63
N ASN A 144 -13.90 -0.53 52.84
CA ASN A 144 -15.28 -0.46 53.32
C ASN A 144 -15.56 -1.55 54.36
N VAL A 145 -15.09 -2.79 54.14
CA VAL A 145 -15.23 -3.90 55.10
C VAL A 145 -14.54 -3.57 56.43
N ILE A 146 -13.35 -2.96 56.37
CA ILE A 146 -12.60 -2.55 57.57
C ILE A 146 -13.36 -1.44 58.32
N LEU A 147 -13.90 -0.44 57.62
CA LEU A 147 -14.68 0.65 58.24
C LEU A 147 -15.94 0.14 58.95
N GLU A 148 -16.60 -0.87 58.39
CA GLU A 148 -17.79 -1.50 59.00
C GLU A 148 -17.50 -2.09 60.40
N THR A 149 -16.25 -2.53 60.64
CA THR A 149 -15.80 -3.03 61.96
C THR A 149 -16.01 -2.00 63.06
N ARG A 150 -15.75 -0.73 62.77
CA ARG A 150 -15.91 0.36 63.74
C ARG A 150 -17.37 0.55 64.13
N ASN A 151 -18.28 0.44 63.16
CA ASN A 151 -19.72 0.54 63.40
C ASN A 151 -20.20 -0.63 64.27
N LYS A 152 -19.79 -1.87 63.95
CA LYS A 152 -20.13 -3.06 64.76
C LYS A 152 -19.57 -2.98 66.18
N TRP A 153 -18.34 -2.50 66.34
CA TRP A 153 -17.75 -2.24 67.66
C TRP A 153 -18.54 -1.19 68.46
N ASN A 154 -18.94 -0.09 67.82
CA ASN A 154 -19.74 0.94 68.49
C ASN A 154 -21.07 0.36 68.99
N SER A 155 -21.75 -0.48 68.20
CA SER A 155 -22.98 -1.15 68.64
C SER A 155 -22.76 -2.07 69.84
N VAL A 156 -21.66 -2.83 69.88
CA VAL A 156 -21.29 -3.65 71.06
C VAL A 156 -21.03 -2.76 72.26
N LYS A 157 -20.30 -1.66 72.07
CA LYS A 157 -19.95 -0.71 73.13
C LYS A 157 -21.18 -0.04 73.72
N GLU A 158 -22.12 0.41 72.90
CA GLU A 158 -23.37 1.03 73.36
C GLU A 158 -24.16 0.10 74.30
N ILE A 159 -24.29 -1.17 73.93
CA ILE A 159 -24.98 -2.18 74.76
C ILE A 159 -24.16 -2.48 76.01
N TYR A 160 -22.84 -2.58 75.90
CA TYR A 160 -21.96 -2.80 77.06
C TYR A 160 -22.03 -1.65 78.07
N ASP A 161 -21.99 -0.40 77.61
CA ASP A 161 -22.10 0.78 78.47
C ASP A 161 -23.48 0.85 79.15
N LEU A 162 -24.55 0.43 78.45
CA LEU A 162 -25.89 0.30 79.02
C LEU A 162 -25.96 -0.79 80.11
N VAL A 163 -25.46 -1.99 79.83
CA VAL A 163 -25.36 -3.07 80.83
C VAL A 163 -24.51 -2.62 82.01
N LYS A 164 -23.43 -1.88 81.78
CA LYS A 164 -22.54 -1.38 82.83
C LYS A 164 -23.21 -0.32 83.71
N MET A 165 -23.97 0.61 83.11
CA MET A 165 -24.76 1.60 83.85
C MET A 165 -25.80 0.91 84.76
N VAL A 166 -26.53 -0.06 84.22
CA VAL A 166 -27.56 -0.80 84.98
C VAL A 166 -26.96 -1.66 86.09
N TYR A 167 -25.80 -2.29 85.85
CA TYR A 167 -25.19 -3.26 86.77
C TYR A 167 -24.21 -2.65 87.78
N PHE A 168 -23.34 -1.72 87.37
CA PHE A 168 -22.20 -1.24 88.18
C PHE A 168 -22.40 0.14 88.82
N MET A 169 -23.34 0.96 88.33
CA MET A 169 -23.58 2.31 88.85
C MET A 169 -24.76 2.37 89.82
N ARG A 170 -25.41 1.24 90.13
CA ARG A 170 -26.50 1.16 91.11
C ARG A 170 -25.93 1.03 92.52
N ASN A 171 -26.48 1.77 93.47
CA ASN A 171 -26.09 1.69 94.89
C ASN A 171 -26.28 0.25 95.39
N SER A 172 -25.22 -0.32 95.99
CA SER A 172 -25.09 -1.72 96.40
C SER A 172 -26.08 -2.23 97.47
N ASN A 173 -27.10 -1.45 97.82
CA ASN A 173 -28.08 -1.75 98.87
C ASN A 173 -29.51 -1.99 98.33
N GLU A 174 -29.74 -1.94 97.01
CA GLU A 174 -31.03 -2.27 96.38
C GLU A 174 -31.01 -3.64 95.69
N SER A 175 -31.93 -4.53 96.07
CA SER A 175 -32.17 -5.79 95.36
C SER A 175 -32.93 -5.54 94.07
N PHE A 176 -32.58 -6.24 92.98
CA PHE A 176 -33.29 -6.15 91.71
C PHE A 176 -34.71 -6.74 91.82
N THR A 177 -35.67 -6.11 91.16
CA THR A 177 -37.00 -6.70 90.96
C THR A 177 -36.96 -7.79 89.90
N LEU A 178 -37.98 -8.66 89.86
CA LEU A 178 -38.04 -9.76 88.88
C LEU A 178 -38.07 -9.26 87.42
N ASP A 179 -38.74 -8.13 87.19
CA ASP A 179 -38.82 -7.49 85.87
C ASP A 179 -37.47 -6.90 85.46
N GLU A 180 -36.77 -6.23 86.38
CA GLU A 180 -35.41 -5.72 86.14
C GLU A 180 -34.40 -6.84 85.84
N ILE A 181 -34.51 -7.98 86.53
CA ILE A 181 -33.69 -9.17 86.25
C ILE A 181 -33.94 -9.68 84.82
N THR A 182 -35.20 -9.67 84.39
CA THR A 182 -35.58 -10.13 83.04
C THR A 182 -35.02 -9.21 81.96
N ASP A 183 -35.12 -7.89 82.14
CA ASP A 183 -34.56 -6.89 81.24
C ASP A 183 -33.02 -6.98 81.17
N ILE A 184 -32.35 -7.19 82.30
CA ILE A 184 -30.90 -7.38 82.37
C ILE A 184 -30.47 -8.63 81.58
N LEU A 185 -31.18 -9.75 81.77
CA LEU A 185 -30.91 -10.98 81.02
C LEU A 185 -31.13 -10.80 79.52
N GLU A 186 -32.10 -9.99 79.11
CA GLU A 186 -32.30 -9.65 77.70
C GLU A 186 -31.16 -8.78 77.15
N HIS A 187 -30.72 -7.77 77.90
CA HIS A 187 -29.55 -6.96 77.52
C HIS A 187 -28.27 -7.78 77.41
N ILE A 188 -28.04 -8.73 78.31
CA ILE A 188 -26.90 -9.66 78.24
C ILE A 188 -27.00 -10.55 77.00
N LYS A 189 -28.18 -11.11 76.68
CA LYS A 189 -28.38 -11.89 75.45
C LYS A 189 -28.10 -11.05 74.20
N ARG A 190 -28.60 -9.81 74.15
CA ARG A 190 -28.34 -8.88 73.04
C ARG A 190 -26.84 -8.55 72.93
N LEU A 191 -26.14 -8.36 74.04
CA LEU A 191 -24.70 -8.14 74.08
C LEU A 191 -23.93 -9.34 73.53
N MET A 192 -24.28 -10.57 73.94
CA MET A 192 -23.65 -11.79 73.44
C MET A 192 -23.84 -11.95 71.92
N ASN A 193 -25.06 -11.73 71.42
CA ASN A 193 -25.32 -11.80 69.98
C ASN A 193 -24.51 -10.76 69.20
N LYS A 194 -24.43 -9.52 69.68
CA LYS A 194 -23.63 -8.46 69.02
C LYS A 194 -22.14 -8.70 69.10
N LYS A 195 -21.65 -9.32 70.18
CA LYS A 195 -20.26 -9.78 70.28
C LYS A 195 -19.96 -10.84 69.24
N GLU A 196 -20.83 -11.84 69.06
CA GLU A 196 -20.66 -12.89 68.06
C GLU A 196 -20.70 -12.34 66.61
N GLU A 197 -21.61 -11.41 66.31
CA GLU A 197 -21.63 -10.69 65.02
C GLU A 197 -20.30 -9.95 64.77
N LEU A 198 -19.73 -9.31 65.80
CA LEU A 198 -18.44 -8.63 65.71
C LEU A 198 -17.29 -9.64 65.51
N ASP A 199 -17.27 -10.75 66.25
CA ASP A 199 -16.23 -11.77 66.14
C ASP A 199 -16.21 -12.41 64.73
N ASN A 200 -17.40 -12.70 64.18
CA ASN A 200 -17.56 -13.17 62.81
C ASN A 200 -17.07 -12.12 61.78
N HIS A 201 -17.38 -10.84 62.00
CA HIS A 201 -16.89 -9.76 61.14
C HIS A 201 -15.37 -9.60 61.21
N LEU A 202 -14.78 -9.73 62.41
CA LEU A 202 -13.34 -9.68 62.62
C LEU A 202 -12.61 -10.82 61.93
N MET A 203 -13.23 -12.01 61.81
CA MET A 203 -12.69 -13.09 60.97
C MET A 203 -12.62 -12.70 59.49
N VAL A 204 -13.69 -12.11 58.95
CA VAL A 204 -13.72 -11.63 57.56
C VAL A 204 -12.66 -10.54 57.34
N VAL A 205 -12.53 -9.60 58.28
CA VAL A 205 -11.53 -8.53 58.25
C VAL A 205 -10.11 -9.07 58.27
N LYS A 206 -9.81 -10.10 59.07
CA LYS A 206 -8.49 -10.77 59.06
C LYS A 206 -8.17 -11.37 57.68
N GLY A 207 -9.14 -12.02 57.03
CA GLY A 207 -8.98 -12.54 55.68
C GLY A 207 -8.74 -11.44 54.64
N VAL A 208 -9.47 -10.34 54.73
CA VAL A 208 -9.32 -9.18 53.85
C VAL A 208 -7.99 -8.47 54.06
N LEU A 209 -7.55 -8.27 55.32
CA LEU A 209 -6.26 -7.67 55.66
C LEU A 209 -5.09 -8.50 55.11
N GLY A 210 -5.19 -9.83 55.12
CA GLY A 210 -4.20 -10.70 54.49
C GLY A 210 -4.01 -10.43 53.00
N LYS A 211 -5.12 -10.25 52.27
CA LYS A 211 -5.12 -9.89 50.83
C LYS A 211 -4.67 -8.44 50.60
N TRP A 212 -5.03 -7.52 51.50
CA TRP A 212 -4.64 -6.12 51.45
C TRP A 212 -3.13 -5.92 51.64
N LYS A 213 -2.50 -6.72 52.52
CA LYS A 213 -1.05 -6.73 52.73
C LYS A 213 -0.27 -7.07 51.45
N GLN A 214 -0.85 -7.90 50.58
CA GLN A 214 -0.22 -8.32 49.33
C GLN A 214 -0.36 -7.29 48.20
N THR A 215 -1.28 -6.33 48.32
CA THR A 215 -1.68 -5.41 47.24
C THR A 215 -1.43 -3.93 47.55
N ALA A 216 -1.27 -3.55 48.81
CA ALA A 216 -0.96 -2.18 49.24
C ALA A 216 0.55 -1.93 49.41
N SER A 217 0.98 -0.68 49.26
CA SER A 217 2.34 -0.26 49.65
C SER A 217 2.49 -0.33 51.18
N GLU A 218 3.68 -0.68 51.65
CA GLU A 218 4.01 -0.89 53.06
C GLU A 218 3.53 0.26 53.97
N GLU A 219 3.75 1.51 53.54
CA GLU A 219 3.29 2.74 54.21
C GLU A 219 1.77 2.89 54.37
N GLN A 220 0.98 2.42 53.39
CA GLN A 220 -0.48 2.48 53.44
C GLN A 220 -1.05 1.37 54.33
N PHE A 221 -0.38 0.22 54.34
CA PHE A 221 -0.74 -0.90 55.19
C PHE A 221 -0.50 -0.56 56.67
N GLU A 222 0.64 0.03 57.02
CA GLU A 222 0.95 0.43 58.40
C GLU A 222 -0.06 1.44 58.97
N LYS A 223 -0.45 2.46 58.19
CA LYS A 223 -1.44 3.45 58.65
C LYS A 223 -2.80 2.83 59.00
N VAL A 224 -3.21 1.78 58.29
CA VAL A 224 -4.47 1.07 58.58
C VAL A 224 -4.28 0.04 59.70
N GLN A 225 -3.15 -0.67 59.73
CA GLN A 225 -2.81 -1.61 60.79
C GLN A 225 -2.76 -0.91 62.16
N VAL A 226 -2.15 0.27 62.26
CA VAL A 226 -2.14 1.09 63.49
C VAL A 226 -3.56 1.45 63.92
N ARG A 227 -4.45 1.83 62.98
CA ARG A 227 -5.86 2.13 63.29
C ARG A 227 -6.64 0.91 63.79
N VAL A 228 -6.34 -0.29 63.26
CA VAL A 228 -6.97 -1.55 63.69
C VAL A 228 -6.40 -2.04 65.02
N SER A 229 -5.10 -1.84 65.27
CA SER A 229 -4.44 -2.25 66.53
C SER A 229 -4.68 -1.30 67.70
N ILE A 230 -5.19 -0.08 67.44
CA ILE A 230 -5.74 0.81 68.48
C ILE A 230 -7.09 0.28 69.03
N ILE A 231 -7.75 -0.68 68.36
CA ILE A 231 -8.87 -1.41 68.97
C ILE A 231 -8.25 -2.34 70.03
N PRO A 232 -8.43 -2.09 71.34
CA PRO A 232 -7.66 -2.78 72.36
C PRO A 232 -8.04 -4.26 72.39
N THR A 233 -7.12 -5.11 71.92
CA THR A 233 -7.20 -6.56 72.08
C THR A 233 -7.15 -6.97 73.55
N THR A 234 -6.78 -6.04 74.43
CA THR A 234 -6.61 -6.19 75.88
C THR A 234 -7.91 -6.32 76.67
N GLN A 235 -9.09 -6.15 76.05
CA GLN A 235 -10.36 -6.45 76.73
C GLN A 235 -10.93 -7.83 76.43
N ILE A 236 -10.46 -8.53 75.38
CA ILE A 236 -11.00 -9.86 75.02
C ILE A 236 -10.45 -10.94 75.98
N SER A 237 -9.22 -10.81 76.47
CA SER A 237 -8.61 -11.79 77.39
C SER A 237 -9.08 -11.68 78.85
N ARG A 238 -9.99 -10.75 79.17
CA ARG A 238 -10.62 -10.66 80.51
C ARG A 238 -11.97 -11.36 80.60
N PHE A 239 -12.45 -11.97 79.51
CA PHE A 239 -13.71 -12.72 79.47
C PHE A 239 -13.51 -14.24 79.30
N SER A 240 -12.31 -14.74 79.64
CA SER A 240 -12.02 -16.17 79.75
C SER A 240 -11.98 -16.56 81.23
N VAL A 241 -13.15 -16.62 81.86
CA VAL A 241 -13.43 -17.39 83.08
C VAL A 241 -14.76 -18.07 82.87
#